data_AF-A0A1H7LI47-F1
#
_entry.id   AF-A0A1H7LI47-F1
#
_cell.length_a   1.000
_cell.length_b   1.000
_cell.length_c   1.000
_cell.angle_alpha   90.00
_cell.angle_beta   90.00
_cell.angle_gamma   90.00
#
_symmetry.space_group_name_H-M   'P 1'
#
loop_
_entity.id
_entity.type
_entity.pdbx_description
1 polymer ?
#
loop_
_entity_poly.entity_id
_entity_poly.type
_entity_poly.pdbx_seq_one_letter_code
_entity_poly.pdbx_strand_id
1 'polypeptide(L)'
;MRVFAFDRDYTVDVSPHPEKRVVPLAWVKHLAHETEHEVWAIGNQELKHEADIPGLQEAIRRLDNDWYEKMGEQVDTKWFDDWPTRRERVQMLEELFPDAEEYVVIDDIDLSDLEGWTHYFGWEFTKEIENGRFDLRIADI
;
A
#
# COMPACT_ATOMS: atom_id res chain seq x y z
N MET A 1 -8.07 4.99 13.10
CA MET A 1 -7.38 4.03 12.22
C MET A 1 -6.98 4.72 10.92
N ARG A 2 -5.80 4.41 10.37
CA ARG A 2 -5.31 4.91 9.08
C ARG A 2 -5.19 3.77 8.07
N VAL A 3 -5.25 4.10 6.78
CA VAL A 3 -5.01 3.16 5.68
C VAL A 3 -3.73 3.56 4.95
N PHE A 4 -2.79 2.62 4.83
CA PHE A 4 -1.54 2.78 4.10
C PHE A 4 -1.53 1.92 2.86
N ALA A 5 -1.30 2.55 1.70
CA ALA A 5 -1.13 1.90 0.43
C ALA A 5 0.35 1.97 0.03
N PHE A 6 1.03 0.83 -0.06
CA PHE A 6 2.44 0.75 -0.42
C PHE A 6 2.63 0.19 -1.83
N ASP A 7 3.38 0.90 -2.65
CA ASP A 7 4.16 0.27 -3.70
C ASP A 7 5.39 -0.45 -3.10
N ARG A 8 5.98 -1.34 -3.89
CA ARG A 8 7.20 -2.08 -3.56
C ARG A 8 8.42 -1.48 -4.22
N ASP A 9 8.41 -1.41 -5.55
CA ASP A 9 9.61 -1.13 -6.34
C ASP A 9 10.01 0.34 -6.17
N TYR A 10 11.29 0.56 -5.90
CA TYR A 10 11.85 1.87 -5.56
C TYR A 10 11.21 2.59 -4.36
N THR A 11 10.37 1.88 -3.60
CA THR A 11 9.60 2.40 -2.47
C THR A 11 9.97 1.73 -1.16
N VAL A 12 10.21 0.41 -1.18
CA VAL A 12 10.59 -0.42 -0.02
C VAL A 12 12.00 -1.00 -0.22
N ASP A 13 12.75 -1.20 0.86
CA ASP A 13 14.18 -1.62 0.84
C ASP A 13 14.49 -3.00 0.27
N VAL A 14 13.48 -3.86 0.09
CA VAL A 14 13.57 -5.12 -0.68
C VAL A 14 13.76 -4.89 -2.18
N SER A 15 13.45 -3.69 -2.68
CA SER A 15 13.64 -3.26 -4.06
C SER A 15 14.01 -1.77 -4.10
N PRO A 16 15.22 -1.41 -3.61
CA PRO A 16 15.51 -0.04 -3.26
C PRO A 16 15.74 0.84 -4.50
N HIS A 17 15.36 2.11 -4.39
CA HIS A 17 15.74 3.13 -5.35
C HIS A 17 17.28 3.31 -5.33
N PRO A 18 17.97 3.43 -6.48
CA PRO A 18 19.44 3.44 -6.53
C PRO A 18 20.09 4.62 -5.80
N GLU A 19 19.38 5.74 -5.66
CA GLU A 19 19.95 7.00 -5.15
C GLU A 19 19.21 7.60 -3.95
N LYS A 20 18.09 7.00 -3.55
CA LYS A 20 17.19 7.59 -2.54
C LYS A 20 16.97 6.59 -1.43
N ARG A 21 16.81 7.11 -0.22
CA ARG A 21 16.36 6.29 0.91
C ARG A 21 14.94 5.82 0.64
N VAL A 22 14.69 4.56 0.94
CA VAL A 22 13.39 3.91 0.79
C VAL A 22 12.90 3.42 2.14
N VAL A 23 11.62 3.05 2.22
CA VAL A 23 11.00 2.59 3.45
C VAL A 23 11.54 1.21 3.81
N PRO A 24 12.09 0.99 5.02
CA PRO A 24 12.49 -0.34 5.43
C PRO A 24 11.30 -1.31 5.48
N LEU A 25 11.44 -2.53 4.99
CA LEU A 25 10.38 -3.55 5.04
C LEU A 25 9.89 -3.78 6.48
N ALA A 26 10.80 -3.72 7.46
CA ALA A 26 10.46 -3.85 8.87
C ALA A 26 9.45 -2.78 9.33
N TRP A 27 9.48 -1.58 8.74
CA TRP A 27 8.55 -0.50 9.07
C TRP A 27 7.16 -0.81 8.52
N VAL A 28 7.07 -1.33 7.28
CA VAL A 28 5.81 -1.79 6.69
C VAL A 28 5.19 -2.89 7.56
N LYS A 29 6.01 -3.85 8.00
CA LYS A 29 5.56 -4.94 8.90
C LYS A 29 5.08 -4.40 10.25
N HIS A 30 5.81 -3.47 10.86
CA HIS A 30 5.40 -2.89 12.14
C HIS A 30 4.05 -2.17 12.01
N LEU A 31 3.85 -1.36 10.96
CA LEU A 31 2.56 -0.73 10.71
C LEU A 31 1.45 -1.77 10.56
N ALA A 32 1.69 -2.84 9.80
CA ALA A 32 0.67 -3.84 9.50
C ALA A 32 0.31 -4.74 10.69
N HIS A 33 1.30 -5.08 11.53
CA HIS A 33 1.18 -6.18 12.50
C HIS A 33 1.25 -5.73 13.96
N GLU A 34 1.78 -4.54 14.22
CA GLU A 34 2.00 -4.02 15.58
C GLU A 34 1.18 -2.75 15.87
N THR A 35 0.39 -2.28 14.89
CA THR A 35 -0.53 -1.15 15.05
C THR A 35 -1.95 -1.52 14.61
N GLU A 36 -2.91 -0.63 14.87
CA GLU A 36 -4.31 -0.81 14.44
C GLU A 36 -4.56 -0.28 13.02
N HIS A 37 -3.51 -0.09 12.21
CA HIS A 37 -3.61 0.45 10.86
C HIS A 37 -3.83 -0.63 9.81
N GLU A 38 -4.52 -0.27 8.74
CA GLU A 38 -4.67 -1.11 7.56
C GLU A 38 -3.51 -0.84 6.60
N VAL A 39 -2.82 -1.89 6.16
CA VAL A 39 -1.62 -1.76 5.31
C VAL A 39 -1.73 -2.72 4.13
N TRP A 40 -1.62 -2.18 2.92
CA TRP A 40 -1.94 -2.90 1.69
C TRP A 40 -0.86 -2.71 0.61
N ALA A 41 -0.56 -3.80 -0.12
CA ALA A 41 0.31 -3.75 -1.28
C ALA A 41 -0.49 -3.40 -2.56
N ILE A 42 -0.26 -2.21 -3.13
CA ILE A 42 -0.98 -1.74 -4.33
C ILE A 42 -0.17 -1.86 -5.62
N GLY A 43 1.16 -1.91 -5.52
CA GLY A 43 2.04 -2.01 -6.68
C GLY A 43 2.43 -3.45 -7.03
N ASN A 44 3.73 -3.74 -7.03
CA ASN A 44 4.22 -5.11 -7.24
C ASN A 44 3.81 -6.03 -6.07
N GLN A 45 3.09 -7.10 -6.42
CA GLN A 45 2.43 -7.99 -5.47
C GLN A 45 3.39 -8.94 -4.73
N GLU A 46 4.70 -8.93 -5.02
CA GLU A 46 5.69 -9.61 -4.17
C GLU A 46 5.69 -9.05 -2.73
N LEU A 47 5.40 -7.76 -2.55
CA LEU A 47 5.36 -7.12 -1.23
C LEU A 47 4.35 -7.78 -0.28
N LYS A 48 3.25 -8.29 -0.82
CA LYS A 48 2.24 -9.07 -0.09
C LYS A 48 2.91 -10.19 0.70
N HIS A 49 3.81 -10.93 0.06
CA HIS A 49 4.51 -12.06 0.65
C HIS A 49 5.70 -11.61 1.51
N GLU A 50 6.42 -10.57 1.08
CA GLU A 50 7.58 -10.04 1.81
C GLU A 50 7.16 -9.44 3.17
N ALA A 51 6.04 -8.72 3.21
CA ALA A 51 5.49 -8.03 4.38
C ALA A 51 4.37 -8.78 5.11
N ASP A 52 3.85 -9.86 4.52
CA ASP A 52 2.65 -10.59 5.00
C ASP A 52 1.42 -9.67 5.13
N ILE A 53 1.17 -8.85 4.11
CA ILE A 53 0.05 -7.90 4.05
C ILE A 53 -0.88 -8.26 2.89
N PRO A 54 -2.16 -7.86 2.90
CA PRO A 54 -3.06 -8.09 1.76
C PRO A 54 -2.64 -7.29 0.52
N GLY A 55 -3.06 -7.77 -0.67
CA GLY A 55 -2.77 -7.16 -1.96
C GLY A 55 -4.00 -6.93 -2.84
N LEU A 56 -3.75 -6.72 -4.12
CA LEU A 56 -4.77 -6.38 -5.11
C LEU A 56 -5.85 -7.46 -5.26
N GLN A 57 -5.44 -8.73 -5.30
CA GLN A 57 -6.37 -9.85 -5.45
C GLN A 57 -7.29 -9.99 -4.23
N GLU A 58 -6.79 -9.71 -3.02
CA GLU A 58 -7.63 -9.61 -1.82
C GLU A 58 -8.64 -8.47 -1.95
N ALA A 59 -8.22 -7.30 -2.42
CA ALA A 59 -9.11 -6.15 -2.56
C ALA A 59 -10.24 -6.44 -3.56
N ILE A 60 -9.90 -6.97 -4.74
CA ILE A 60 -10.87 -7.34 -5.77
C ILE A 60 -11.90 -8.34 -5.24
N ARG A 61 -11.50 -9.32 -4.43
CA ARG A 61 -12.43 -10.33 -3.88
C ARG A 61 -13.34 -9.80 -2.79
N ARG A 62 -12.92 -8.76 -2.08
CA ARG A 62 -13.68 -8.17 -0.97
C ARG A 62 -14.67 -7.12 -1.44
N LEU A 63 -14.39 -6.49 -2.59
CA LEU A 63 -15.29 -5.53 -3.21
C LEU A 63 -16.35 -6.25 -4.02
N ASP A 64 -17.56 -5.69 -4.04
CA ASP A 64 -18.65 -6.09 -4.93
C ASP A 64 -18.81 -5.00 -6.00
N ASN A 65 -17.78 -4.83 -6.82
CA ASN A 65 -17.69 -3.79 -7.86
C ASN A 65 -17.33 -4.38 -9.23
N ASP A 66 -17.20 -3.53 -10.25
CA ASP A 66 -16.92 -3.94 -11.63
C ASP A 66 -15.67 -4.86 -11.77
N TRP A 67 -14.67 -4.69 -10.90
CA TRP A 67 -13.48 -5.54 -10.90
C TRP A 67 -13.75 -6.93 -10.33
N TYR A 68 -14.62 -7.03 -9.33
CA TYR A 68 -15.13 -8.32 -8.87
C TYR A 68 -15.97 -9.01 -9.95
N GLU A 69 -16.87 -8.30 -10.62
CA GLU A 69 -17.63 -8.88 -11.73
C GLU A 69 -16.72 -9.39 -12.86
N LYS A 70 -15.64 -8.65 -13.16
CA LYS A 70 -14.68 -9.00 -14.20
C LYS A 70 -13.78 -10.18 -13.84
N MET A 71 -13.28 -10.22 -12.60
CA MET A 71 -12.23 -11.16 -12.17
C MET A 71 -12.66 -12.05 -11.01
N GLY A 72 -13.23 -11.44 -9.98
CA GLY A 72 -13.85 -12.09 -8.81
C GLY A 72 -13.05 -13.27 -8.27
N GLU A 73 -13.71 -14.41 -8.15
CA GLU A 73 -13.12 -15.66 -7.64
C GLU A 73 -11.97 -16.20 -8.50
N GLN A 74 -11.89 -15.82 -9.77
CA GLN A 74 -10.88 -16.31 -10.72
C GLN A 74 -9.58 -15.49 -10.69
N VAL A 75 -9.52 -14.40 -9.91
CA VAL A 75 -8.42 -13.43 -9.91
C VAL A 75 -7.03 -14.05 -9.67
N ASP A 76 -6.96 -15.17 -8.93
CA ASP A 76 -5.69 -15.87 -8.65
C ASP A 76 -5.32 -16.97 -9.66
N THR A 77 -6.28 -17.42 -10.46
CA THR A 77 -6.13 -18.65 -11.27
C THR A 77 -6.13 -18.40 -12.76
N LYS A 78 -6.58 -17.22 -13.18
CA LYS A 78 -6.75 -16.88 -14.59
C LYS A 78 -5.92 -15.66 -14.96
N TRP A 79 -5.41 -15.69 -16.18
CA TRP A 79 -4.82 -14.51 -16.81
C TRP A 79 -5.91 -13.54 -17.27
N PHE A 80 -5.70 -12.24 -17.02
CA PHE A 80 -6.54 -11.15 -17.49
C PHE A 80 -5.70 -10.14 -18.26
N ASP A 81 -6.26 -9.64 -19.36
CA ASP A 81 -5.57 -8.69 -20.24
C ASP A 81 -5.54 -7.26 -19.69
N ASP A 82 -6.51 -6.90 -18.85
CA ASP A 82 -6.53 -5.62 -18.14
C ASP A 82 -6.49 -5.85 -16.64
N TRP A 83 -5.83 -4.94 -15.93
CA TRP A 83 -5.78 -4.86 -14.48
C TRP A 83 -6.09 -3.44 -14.02
N PRO A 84 -6.57 -3.25 -12.79
CA PRO A 84 -6.74 -1.92 -12.21
C PRO A 84 -5.45 -1.12 -12.30
N THR A 85 -5.56 0.13 -12.69
CA THR A 85 -4.47 1.12 -12.64
C THR A 85 -4.07 1.41 -11.21
N ARG A 86 -2.87 1.97 -10.97
CA ARG A 86 -2.44 2.37 -9.61
C ARG A 86 -3.49 3.24 -8.90
N ARG A 87 -4.12 4.18 -9.62
CA ARG A 87 -5.17 5.05 -9.07
C ARG A 87 -6.40 4.26 -8.63
N GLU A 88 -6.90 3.38 -9.49
CA GLU A 88 -8.06 2.52 -9.15
C GLU A 88 -7.75 1.60 -7.96
N ARG A 89 -6.52 1.08 -7.85
CA ARG A 89 -6.11 0.25 -6.70
C ARG A 89 -6.14 1.00 -5.39
N VAL A 90 -5.76 2.29 -5.41
CA VAL A 90 -5.82 3.16 -4.24
C VAL A 90 -7.28 3.47 -3.88
N GLN A 91 -8.11 3.81 -4.87
CA GLN A 91 -9.55 4.06 -4.69
C GLN A 91 -10.30 2.84 -4.14
N MET A 92 -9.93 1.63 -4.55
CA MET A 92 -10.46 0.39 -3.97
C MET A 92 -10.28 0.33 -2.44
N LEU A 93 -9.21 0.90 -1.90
CA LEU A 93 -9.00 0.93 -0.46
C LEU A 93 -9.92 1.94 0.25
N GLU A 94 -10.30 3.03 -0.39
CA GLU A 94 -11.34 3.93 0.13
C GLU A 94 -12.70 3.22 0.20
N GLU A 95 -13.03 2.43 -0.81
CA GLU A 95 -14.26 1.63 -0.83
C GLU A 95 -14.27 0.56 0.28
N LEU A 96 -13.12 -0.06 0.55
CA LEU A 96 -12.99 -1.07 1.61
C LEU A 96 -13.02 -0.47 3.02
N PHE A 97 -12.51 0.74 3.19
CA PHE A 97 -12.31 1.37 4.49
C PHE A 97 -12.87 2.79 4.55
N PRO A 98 -14.16 3.01 4.22
CA PRO A 98 -14.71 4.35 4.03
C PRO A 98 -14.65 5.24 5.28
N ASP A 99 -14.57 4.62 6.46
CA ASP A 99 -14.53 5.29 7.76
C ASP A 99 -13.08 5.54 8.27
N ALA A 100 -12.06 5.36 7.44
CA ALA A 100 -10.67 5.64 7.83
C ALA A 100 -10.48 7.13 8.14
N GLU A 101 -9.65 7.42 9.16
CA GLU A 101 -9.37 8.80 9.59
C GLU A 101 -8.42 9.53 8.62
N GLU A 102 -7.57 8.77 7.94
CA GLU A 102 -6.55 9.28 7.03
C GLU A 102 -6.13 8.18 6.05
N TYR A 103 -5.95 8.57 4.79
CA TYR A 103 -5.44 7.72 3.72
C TYR A 103 -4.06 8.20 3.29
N VAL A 104 -3.10 7.29 3.29
CA VAL A 104 -1.70 7.58 2.96
C VAL A 104 -1.24 6.61 1.89
N VAL A 105 -0.72 7.13 0.78
CA VAL A 105 -0.13 6.31 -0.28
C VAL A 105 1.36 6.61 -0.40
N ILE A 106 2.16 5.54 -0.39
CA ILE A 106 3.61 5.61 -0.55
C ILE A 106 3.95 4.88 -1.85
N ASP A 107 4.34 5.63 -2.87
CA ASP A 107 4.56 5.12 -4.23
C ASP A 107 5.68 5.92 -4.92
N ASP A 108 6.43 5.27 -5.80
CA ASP A 108 7.52 5.89 -6.56
C ASP A 108 6.99 6.76 -7.72
N ILE A 109 5.73 6.54 -8.12
CA ILE A 109 4.97 7.37 -9.03
C ILE A 109 4.20 8.43 -8.24
N ASP A 110 4.19 9.66 -8.76
CA ASP A 110 3.38 10.74 -8.23
C ASP A 110 1.89 10.37 -8.28
N LEU A 111 1.25 10.32 -7.12
CA LEU A 111 -0.18 10.09 -6.91
C LEU A 111 -0.84 11.26 -6.17
N SER A 112 -0.18 12.41 -6.08
CA SER A 112 -0.68 13.60 -5.38
C SER A 112 -1.93 14.21 -6.02
N ASP A 113 -2.32 13.74 -7.21
CA ASP A 113 -3.57 14.08 -7.88
C ASP A 113 -4.80 13.41 -7.26
N LEU A 114 -4.63 12.38 -6.42
CA LEU A 114 -5.74 11.70 -5.75
C LEU A 114 -6.28 12.53 -4.58
N GLU A 115 -7.49 13.07 -4.76
CA GLU A 115 -8.20 13.80 -3.72
C GLU A 115 -8.49 12.87 -2.52
N GLY A 116 -8.29 13.37 -1.30
CA GLY A 116 -8.47 12.58 -0.06
C GLY A 116 -7.26 11.76 0.39
N TRP A 117 -6.25 11.57 -0.49
CA TRP A 117 -5.02 10.85 -0.17
C TRP A 117 -3.85 11.77 0.09
N THR A 118 -3.06 11.45 1.11
CA THR A 118 -1.73 12.04 1.25
C THR A 118 -0.70 11.15 0.56
N HIS A 119 -0.13 11.63 -0.54
CA HIS A 119 0.97 10.95 -1.23
C HIS A 119 2.33 11.26 -0.58
N TYR A 120 3.17 10.24 -0.52
CA TYR A 120 4.59 10.34 -0.23
C TYR A 120 5.40 9.53 -1.23
N PHE A 121 6.52 10.08 -1.69
CA PHE A 121 7.61 9.21 -2.13
C PHE A 121 8.23 8.50 -0.92
N GLY A 122 8.86 7.34 -1.13
CA GLY A 122 9.49 6.57 -0.05
C GLY A 122 10.43 7.40 0.84
N TRP A 123 11.27 8.26 0.25
CA TRP A 123 12.19 9.13 1.01
C TRP A 123 11.51 10.24 1.81
N GLU A 124 10.30 10.64 1.43
CA GLU A 124 9.52 11.64 2.17
C GLU A 124 8.82 10.97 3.34
N PHE A 125 8.22 9.81 3.10
CA PHE A 125 7.62 9.01 4.16
C PHE A 125 8.64 8.69 5.26
N THR A 126 9.87 8.32 4.90
CA THR A 126 10.90 8.06 5.91
C THR A 126 11.19 9.26 6.81
N LYS A 127 11.11 10.49 6.28
CA LYS A 127 11.29 11.71 7.09
C LYS A 127 10.10 11.95 8.01
N GLU A 128 8.89 11.67 7.55
CA GLU A 128 7.67 11.81 8.38
C GLU A 128 7.66 10.86 9.57
N ILE A 129 8.16 9.63 9.38
CA ILE A 129 8.43 8.70 10.50
C ILE A 129 9.41 9.34 11.49
N GLU A 130 10.55 9.81 11.01
CA GLU A 130 11.63 10.36 11.86
C GLU A 130 11.19 11.62 12.62
N ASN A 131 10.29 12.39 12.02
CA ASN A 131 9.66 13.55 12.65
C ASN A 131 8.55 13.16 13.64
N GLY A 132 8.25 11.87 13.80
CA GLY A 132 7.30 11.33 14.76
C GLY A 132 5.83 11.47 14.35
N ARG A 133 5.53 11.66 13.06
CA ARG A 133 4.13 11.76 12.59
C ARG A 133 3.39 10.43 12.69
N PHE A 134 4.10 9.33 12.47
CA PHE A 134 3.58 7.98 12.60
C PHE A 134 4.39 7.26 13.67
N ASP A 135 3.69 6.61 14.61
CA ASP A 135 4.33 5.91 15.73
C ASP A 135 4.92 4.59 15.22
N LEU A 136 6.19 4.64 14.82
CA LEU A 136 7.04 3.47 14.64
C LEU A 136 7.92 3.37 15.89
N ARG A 137 7.36 2.88 16.99
CA ARG A 137 8.12 2.45 18.17
C ARG A 137 8.85 1.16 17.83
N ILE A 138 9.82 1.26 16.94
CA ILE A 138 10.72 0.18 16.62
C ILE A 138 11.63 0.07 17.83
N ALA A 139 11.48 -1.01 18.59
CA ALA A 139 12.49 -1.39 19.56
C ALA A 139 13.82 -1.43 18.79
N ASP A 140 14.76 -0.55 19.17
CA ASP A 140 16.04 -0.35 18.49
C ASP A 140 16.62 -1.70 18.01
N ILE A 141 16.79 -1.85 16.68
CA ILE A 141 17.52 -2.97 16.08
C ILE A 141 19.01 -2.63 16.08
#